data_AF-A0A2G9RM28-F1
#
_entry.id   AF-A0A2G9RM28-F1
#
_cell.length_a   1.000
_cell.length_b   1.000
_cell.length_c   1.000
_cell.angle_alpha   90.00
_cell.angle_beta   90.00
_cell.angle_gamma   90.00
#
_symmetry.space_group_name_H-M   'P 1'
#
loop_
_entity.id
_entity.type
_entity.pdbx_description
1 polymer ?
#
loop_
_entity_poly.entity_id
_entity_poly.type
_entity_poly.pdbx_seq_one_letter_code
_entity_poly.pdbx_strand_id
1 'polypeptide(L)'
;MYSPRKNIDVSSFYISFQGKCPSPRAAHACATIGNRGYTFGGRYRDSRMNDLYYLNFDTWEWHEVIAQGVIPLGRSWHSLTRASSHTLFLFGGFTTDKQPLSDTWLYNLRTNEWVPFQSCHTDKPRLWHTACASKEGEIFVFGGCANNLLAHHKAAHSNEVLVFSVQPRSLVRLCLETVIFYKEILSGSLDCLPKHLLHSVHQRFASVNTCGS
;
A
#
# COMPACT_ATOMS: atom_id res chain seq x y z
N MET A 1 -8.12 35.68 24.18
CA MET A 1 -8.35 35.89 22.73
C MET A 1 -8.58 34.53 22.09
N TYR A 2 -9.83 34.22 21.75
CA TYR A 2 -10.20 33.01 21.02
C TYR A 2 -9.84 33.20 19.55
N SER A 3 -8.97 32.34 19.03
CA SER A 3 -8.70 32.26 17.59
C SER A 3 -9.92 31.60 16.91
N PRO A 4 -10.54 32.23 15.90
CA PRO A 4 -11.72 31.66 15.27
C PRO A 4 -11.31 30.43 14.45
N ARG A 5 -12.02 29.31 14.67
CA ARG A 5 -11.94 28.12 13.82
C ARG A 5 -12.29 28.54 12.39
N LYS A 6 -11.37 28.31 11.45
CA LYS A 6 -11.67 28.44 10.01
C LYS A 6 -12.79 27.45 9.68
N ASN A 7 -13.96 27.98 9.34
CA ASN A 7 -15.04 27.21 8.74
C ASN A 7 -14.50 26.54 7.48
N ILE A 8 -14.64 25.22 7.40
CA ILE A 8 -14.37 24.46 6.18
C ILE A 8 -15.56 24.73 5.27
N ASP A 9 -15.35 25.59 4.26
CA ASP A 9 -16.31 25.81 3.19
C ASP A 9 -16.37 24.55 2.32
N VAL A 10 -17.56 23.97 2.21
CA VAL A 10 -17.86 22.73 1.47
C VAL A 10 -18.42 23.01 0.08
N SER A 11 -18.37 24.25 -0.42
CA SER A 11 -18.71 24.49 -1.81
C SER A 11 -17.72 23.79 -2.74
N SER A 12 -18.25 22.95 -3.62
CA SER A 12 -17.50 22.30 -4.69
C SER A 12 -16.93 23.35 -5.65
N PHE A 13 -15.73 23.84 -5.34
CA PHE A 13 -14.97 24.65 -6.28
C PHE A 13 -14.40 23.73 -7.35
N TYR A 14 -14.74 23.97 -8.62
CA TYR A 14 -13.98 23.42 -9.73
C TYR A 14 -12.57 24.00 -9.64
N ILE A 15 -11.62 23.18 -9.22
CA ILE A 15 -10.22 23.57 -9.17
C ILE A 15 -9.69 23.56 -10.61
N SER A 16 -9.31 24.72 -11.12
CA SER A 16 -8.56 24.81 -12.37
C SER A 16 -7.19 24.17 -12.17
N PHE A 17 -6.87 23.13 -12.93
CA PHE A 17 -5.55 22.50 -12.93
C PHE A 17 -4.77 22.91 -14.19
N GLN A 18 -3.45 22.85 -14.09
CA GLN A 18 -2.52 23.12 -15.19
C GLN A 18 -1.52 21.96 -15.35
N GLY A 19 -0.68 22.01 -16.37
CA GLY A 19 0.36 21.00 -16.61
C GLY A 19 -0.11 19.78 -17.42
N LYS A 20 0.75 18.77 -17.50
CA LYS A 20 0.50 17.56 -18.31
C LYS A 20 -0.36 16.57 -17.52
N CYS A 21 -1.68 16.67 -17.68
CA CYS A 21 -2.61 15.78 -16.99
C CYS A 21 -2.61 14.36 -17.58
N PRO A 22 -2.87 13.32 -16.75
CA PRO A 22 -3.08 11.97 -17.25
C PRO A 22 -4.34 11.89 -18.12
N SER A 23 -4.35 10.97 -19.09
CA SER A 23 -5.56 10.65 -19.87
C SER A 23 -6.73 10.20 -18.97
N PRO A 24 -8.00 10.38 -19.40
CA PRO A 24 -9.16 9.85 -18.68
C PRO A 24 -9.00 8.37 -18.38
N ARG A 25 -9.28 7.92 -17.14
CA ARG A 25 -8.98 6.55 -16.73
C ARG A 25 -9.80 6.09 -15.53
N ALA A 26 -10.00 4.78 -15.42
CA ALA A 26 -10.62 4.14 -14.27
C ALA A 26 -9.75 2.99 -13.75
N ALA A 27 -9.99 2.54 -12.52
CA ALA A 27 -9.22 1.46 -11.89
C ALA A 27 -7.69 1.70 -11.89
N HIS A 28 -7.29 2.98 -11.89
CA HIS A 28 -5.95 3.43 -11.50
C HIS A 28 -5.85 3.40 -9.97
N ALA A 29 -4.65 3.47 -9.43
CA ALA A 29 -4.45 3.59 -7.99
C ALA A 29 -3.78 4.92 -7.64
N CYS A 30 -4.22 5.49 -6.52
CA CYS A 30 -3.70 6.75 -6.01
C CYS A 30 -3.01 6.57 -4.66
N ALA A 31 -1.95 7.33 -4.41
CA ALA A 31 -1.27 7.40 -3.12
C ALA A 31 -0.76 8.81 -2.86
N THR A 32 -0.72 9.23 -1.60
CA THR A 32 -0.26 10.58 -1.24
C THR A 32 1.07 10.52 -0.48
N ILE A 33 2.04 11.33 -0.89
CA ILE A 33 3.27 11.60 -0.14
C ILE A 33 3.47 13.12 -0.08
N GLY A 34 3.50 13.68 1.13
CA GLY A 34 3.61 15.12 1.33
C GLY A 34 2.46 15.87 0.66
N ASN A 35 2.78 16.87 -0.15
CA ASN A 35 1.85 17.67 -0.94
C ASN A 35 1.58 17.10 -2.35
N ARG A 36 1.93 15.83 -2.62
CA ARG A 36 1.78 15.21 -3.94
C ARG A 36 0.82 14.02 -3.90
N GLY A 37 -0.21 14.09 -4.73
CA GLY A 37 -1.13 12.99 -5.03
C GLY A 37 -0.68 12.23 -6.27
N TYR A 38 -0.07 11.06 -6.08
CA TYR A 38 0.38 10.19 -7.17
C TYR A 38 -0.77 9.37 -7.73
N THR A 39 -0.77 9.15 -9.05
CA THR A 39 -1.66 8.21 -9.74
C THR A 39 -0.83 7.34 -10.69
N PHE A 40 -1.05 6.02 -10.64
CA PHE A 40 -0.35 5.06 -11.50
C PHE A 40 -1.34 4.24 -12.33
N GLY A 41 -0.99 4.03 -13.61
CA GLY A 41 -1.66 3.12 -14.51
C GLY A 41 -3.17 3.35 -14.64
N GLY A 42 -3.93 2.26 -14.58
CA GLY A 42 -5.38 2.24 -14.80
C GLY A 42 -5.74 1.85 -16.22
N ARG A 43 -7.05 1.80 -16.50
CA ARG A 43 -7.59 1.45 -17.81
C ARG A 43 -8.10 2.69 -18.53
N TYR A 44 -7.67 2.85 -19.78
CA TYR A 44 -8.23 3.80 -20.74
C TYR A 44 -8.40 3.09 -22.08
N ARG A 45 -9.63 3.08 -22.62
CA ARG A 45 -9.99 2.34 -23.84
C ARG A 45 -9.54 0.86 -23.75
N ASP A 46 -8.74 0.41 -24.70
CA ASP A 46 -8.28 -0.98 -24.82
C ASP A 46 -6.95 -1.24 -24.09
N SER A 47 -6.38 -0.22 -23.45
CA SER A 47 -5.07 -0.32 -22.79
C SER A 47 -5.18 -0.22 -21.29
N ARG A 48 -4.33 -0.99 -20.60
CA ARG A 48 -3.98 -0.77 -19.20
C ARG A 48 -2.59 -0.16 -19.15
N MET A 49 -2.49 1.02 -18.55
CA MET A 49 -1.33 1.89 -18.66
C MET A 49 -0.30 1.61 -17.55
N ASN A 50 0.95 2.04 -17.76
CA ASN A 50 2.08 1.96 -16.83
C ASN A 50 2.69 3.34 -16.53
N ASP A 51 1.96 4.41 -16.80
CA ASP A 51 2.40 5.78 -16.59
C ASP A 51 2.17 6.21 -15.13
N LEU A 52 3.07 7.06 -14.64
CA LEU A 52 3.03 7.63 -13.29
C LEU A 52 2.91 9.14 -13.40
N TYR A 53 1.94 9.71 -12.71
CA TYR A 53 1.75 11.16 -12.60
C TYR A 53 1.65 11.55 -11.12
N TYR A 54 1.88 12.82 -10.82
CA TYR A 54 1.42 13.41 -9.57
C TYR A 54 0.75 14.76 -9.80
N LEU A 55 -0.24 15.05 -8.96
CA LEU A 55 -0.82 16.37 -8.79
C LEU A 55 -0.18 17.02 -7.57
N ASN A 56 0.39 18.20 -7.74
CA ASN A 56 0.83 19.02 -6.60
C ASN A 56 -0.40 19.70 -5.97
N PHE A 57 -0.68 19.43 -4.70
CA PHE A 57 -1.84 19.97 -4.00
C PHE A 57 -1.70 21.44 -3.58
N ASP A 58 -0.48 22.00 -3.61
CA ASP A 58 -0.28 23.43 -3.33
C ASP A 58 -0.52 24.28 -4.59
N THR A 59 -0.07 23.78 -5.77
CA THR A 59 -0.14 24.53 -7.04
C THR A 59 -1.25 24.06 -7.97
N TRP A 60 -1.85 22.90 -7.70
CA TRP A 60 -2.80 22.22 -8.58
C TRP A 60 -2.26 21.94 -9.99
N GLU A 61 -0.95 21.72 -10.08
CA GLU A 61 -0.25 21.39 -11.32
C GLU A 61 -0.01 19.89 -11.45
N TRP A 62 -0.34 19.35 -12.63
CA TRP A 62 -0.05 17.97 -13.00
C TRP A 62 1.34 17.84 -13.59
N HIS A 63 2.07 16.85 -13.10
CA HIS A 63 3.37 16.47 -13.60
C HIS A 63 3.39 14.99 -13.97
N GLU A 64 3.87 14.70 -15.17
CA GLU A 64 4.24 13.34 -15.56
C GLU A 64 5.59 12.97 -14.94
N VAL A 65 5.69 11.76 -14.42
CA VAL A 65 6.91 11.21 -13.85
C VAL A 65 7.53 10.24 -14.85
N ILE A 66 8.64 10.66 -15.44
CA ILE A 66 9.46 9.80 -16.29
C ILE A 66 10.44 9.04 -15.38
N ALA A 67 10.02 7.86 -14.91
CA ALA A 67 10.86 7.01 -14.07
C ALA A 67 12.06 6.47 -14.87
N GLN A 68 13.19 6.30 -14.19
CA GLN A 68 14.42 5.74 -14.75
C GLN A 68 14.41 4.21 -14.64
N GLY A 69 15.15 3.56 -15.54
CA GLY A 69 15.35 2.11 -15.51
C GLY A 69 14.13 1.30 -15.91
N VAL A 70 14.00 0.11 -15.30
CA VAL A 70 12.90 -0.83 -15.57
C VAL A 70 11.64 -0.35 -14.85
N ILE A 71 10.52 -0.31 -15.56
CA ILE A 71 9.23 0.08 -15.00
C ILE A 71 8.23 -1.10 -14.97
N PRO A 72 7.26 -1.11 -14.04
CA PRO A 72 6.26 -2.15 -13.97
C PRO A 72 5.40 -2.21 -15.24
N LEU A 73 4.91 -3.41 -15.57
CA LEU A 73 3.96 -3.60 -16.68
C LEU A 73 2.67 -2.77 -16.50
N GLY A 74 2.03 -2.44 -17.62
CA GLY A 74 0.77 -1.70 -17.65
C GLY A 74 -0.37 -2.49 -17.01
N ARG A 75 -1.11 -1.84 -16.10
CA ARG A 75 -2.05 -2.53 -15.20
C ARG A 75 -3.21 -1.66 -14.72
N SER A 76 -4.34 -2.29 -14.44
CA SER A 76 -5.48 -1.72 -13.70
C SER A 76 -5.82 -2.60 -12.51
N TRP A 77 -6.70 -2.12 -11.62
CA TRP A 77 -7.14 -2.86 -10.41
C TRP A 77 -5.99 -3.31 -9.49
N HIS A 78 -4.87 -2.60 -9.55
CA HIS A 78 -3.75 -2.78 -8.65
C HIS A 78 -3.93 -1.89 -7.41
N SER A 79 -3.07 -2.06 -6.40
CA SER A 79 -2.99 -1.14 -5.27
C SER A 79 -1.68 -0.35 -5.31
N LEU A 80 -1.75 0.94 -5.01
CA LEU A 80 -0.60 1.82 -4.78
C LEU A 80 -0.71 2.37 -3.36
N THR A 81 0.30 2.13 -2.52
CA THR A 81 0.28 2.45 -1.09
C THR A 81 1.54 3.19 -0.69
N ARG A 82 1.44 4.18 0.20
CA ARG A 82 2.63 4.81 0.78
C ARG A 82 3.33 3.84 1.73
N ALA A 83 4.54 3.40 1.37
CA ALA A 83 5.39 2.56 2.21
C ALA A 83 6.28 3.39 3.16
N SER A 84 6.72 4.57 2.74
CA SER A 84 7.52 5.50 3.56
C SER A 84 7.28 6.95 3.12
N SER A 85 7.96 7.92 3.72
CA SER A 85 7.96 9.31 3.27
C SER A 85 8.55 9.52 1.87
N HIS A 86 9.22 8.51 1.29
CA HIS A 86 9.87 8.60 -0.02
C HIS A 86 9.66 7.36 -0.88
N THR A 87 8.75 6.46 -0.48
CA THR A 87 8.56 5.17 -1.15
C THR A 87 7.09 4.86 -1.32
N LEU A 88 6.70 4.56 -2.56
CA LEU A 88 5.41 3.95 -2.88
C LEU A 88 5.58 2.45 -3.08
N PHE A 89 4.56 1.69 -2.71
CA PHE A 89 4.47 0.25 -2.90
C PHE A 89 3.34 -0.06 -3.86
N LEU A 90 3.66 -0.83 -4.90
CA LEU A 90 2.73 -1.30 -5.91
C LEU A 90 2.60 -2.82 -5.80
N PHE A 91 1.37 -3.32 -5.81
CA PHE A 91 1.12 -4.77 -5.82
C PHE A 91 -0.03 -5.16 -6.75
N GLY A 92 0.22 -6.24 -7.49
CA GLY A 92 -0.77 -6.96 -8.27
C GLY A 92 -1.39 -6.14 -9.39
N GLY A 93 -2.67 -6.41 -9.65
CA GLY A 93 -3.44 -5.86 -10.74
C GLY A 93 -3.63 -6.82 -11.90
N PHE A 94 -3.97 -6.26 -13.04
CA PHE A 94 -4.37 -7.01 -14.23
C PHE A 94 -3.83 -6.32 -15.48
N THR A 95 -3.19 -7.05 -16.40
CA THR A 95 -2.55 -6.48 -17.61
C THR A 95 -3.52 -6.28 -18.77
N THR A 96 -3.11 -5.55 -19.82
CA THR A 96 -3.86 -5.44 -21.08
C THR A 96 -4.23 -6.82 -21.63
N ASP A 97 -3.27 -7.74 -21.64
CA ASP A 97 -3.40 -9.13 -22.13
C ASP A 97 -4.11 -10.08 -21.15
N LYS A 98 -4.87 -9.51 -20.20
CA LYS A 98 -5.71 -10.23 -19.25
C LYS A 98 -4.93 -11.18 -18.33
N GLN A 99 -3.70 -10.83 -17.98
CA GLN A 99 -2.90 -11.58 -17.00
C GLN A 99 -3.10 -11.02 -15.59
N PRO A 100 -3.52 -11.84 -14.62
CA PRO A 100 -3.45 -11.51 -13.20
C PRO A 100 -1.99 -11.34 -12.75
N LEU A 101 -1.75 -10.36 -11.88
CA LEU A 101 -0.40 -10.03 -11.42
C LEU A 101 -0.21 -10.33 -9.94
N SER A 102 0.97 -10.83 -9.60
CA SER A 102 1.49 -11.04 -8.23
C SER A 102 2.81 -10.31 -7.99
N ASP A 103 3.30 -9.56 -8.98
CA ASP A 103 4.54 -8.80 -8.86
C ASP A 103 4.37 -7.63 -7.89
N THR A 104 5.47 -7.30 -7.22
CA THR A 104 5.53 -6.25 -6.21
C THR A 104 6.66 -5.30 -6.56
N TRP A 105 6.42 -4.00 -6.41
CA TRP A 105 7.41 -2.98 -6.73
C TRP A 105 7.44 -1.88 -5.68
N LEU A 106 8.64 -1.32 -5.48
CA LEU A 106 8.85 -0.10 -4.72
C LEU A 106 9.26 1.02 -5.67
N TYR A 107 8.56 2.14 -5.64
CA TYR A 107 8.97 3.36 -6.33
C TYR A 107 9.65 4.30 -5.34
N ASN A 108 10.91 4.63 -5.61
CA ASN A 108 11.70 5.54 -4.77
C ASN A 108 11.65 6.96 -5.35
N LEU A 109 11.08 7.89 -4.60
CA LEU A 109 10.91 9.28 -5.02
C LEU A 109 12.23 10.05 -5.12
N ARG A 110 13.29 9.59 -4.42
CA ARG A 110 14.60 10.27 -4.43
C ARG A 110 15.43 9.87 -5.64
N THR A 111 15.42 8.59 -6.00
CA THR A 111 16.14 8.09 -7.17
C THR A 111 15.30 8.15 -8.44
N ASN A 112 13.98 8.33 -8.31
CA ASN A 112 13.02 8.30 -9.42
C ASN A 112 13.04 6.96 -10.17
N GLU A 113 13.13 5.86 -9.43
CA GLU A 113 13.25 4.51 -9.98
C GLU A 113 12.23 3.56 -9.36
N TRP A 114 11.81 2.59 -10.16
CA TRP A 114 11.09 1.41 -9.70
C TRP A 114 12.07 0.27 -9.43
N VAL A 115 11.91 -0.38 -8.29
CA VAL A 115 12.72 -1.54 -7.89
C VAL A 115 11.78 -2.73 -7.64
N PRO A 116 12.03 -3.90 -8.26
CA PRO A 116 11.29 -5.12 -7.93
C PRO A 116 11.45 -5.45 -6.46
N PHE A 117 10.35 -5.75 -5.78
CA PHE A 117 10.36 -6.18 -4.39
C PHE A 117 10.16 -7.70 -4.32
N GLN A 118 11.15 -8.39 -3.77
CA GLN A 118 11.06 -9.84 -3.58
C GLN A 118 10.04 -10.14 -2.48
N SER A 119 8.91 -10.72 -2.87
CA SER A 119 7.83 -11.15 -1.98
C SER A 119 7.76 -12.67 -1.92
N CYS A 120 7.24 -13.22 -0.82
CA CYS A 120 6.88 -14.63 -0.71
C CYS A 120 5.52 -14.97 -1.35
N HIS A 121 4.77 -13.97 -1.82
CA HIS A 121 3.41 -14.12 -2.37
C HIS A 121 3.37 -14.17 -3.91
N THR A 122 4.44 -14.63 -4.57
CA THR A 122 4.54 -14.65 -6.04
C THR A 122 3.55 -15.59 -6.72
N ASP A 123 3.05 -16.60 -6.00
CA ASP A 123 2.02 -17.55 -6.41
C ASP A 123 0.59 -17.06 -6.12
N LYS A 124 0.44 -15.87 -5.52
CA LYS A 124 -0.84 -15.31 -5.08
C LYS A 124 -1.17 -14.01 -5.82
N PRO A 125 -1.47 -14.07 -7.13
CA PRO A 125 -1.92 -12.89 -7.86
C PRO A 125 -3.19 -12.32 -7.25
N ARG A 126 -3.35 -10.99 -7.31
CA ARG A 126 -4.55 -10.29 -6.86
C ARG A 126 -4.85 -9.13 -7.77
N LEU A 127 -6.12 -8.99 -8.12
CA LEU A 127 -6.68 -7.78 -8.71
C LEU A 127 -7.95 -7.36 -7.98
N TRP A 128 -8.18 -6.06 -7.95
CA TRP A 128 -9.31 -5.41 -7.29
C TRP A 128 -9.36 -5.69 -5.78
N HIS A 129 -8.19 -5.96 -5.21
CA HIS A 129 -7.96 -6.03 -3.78
C HIS A 129 -7.81 -4.63 -3.17
N THR A 130 -7.80 -4.57 -1.85
CA THR A 130 -7.42 -3.37 -1.08
C THR A 130 -6.03 -3.54 -0.50
N ALA A 131 -5.33 -2.44 -0.26
CA ALA A 131 -4.07 -2.44 0.49
C ALA A 131 -4.06 -1.30 1.52
N CYS A 132 -3.51 -1.55 2.71
CA CYS A 132 -3.33 -0.53 3.73
C CYS A 132 -1.97 -0.68 4.42
N ALA A 133 -1.33 0.46 4.73
CA ALA A 133 -0.06 0.48 5.43
C ALA A 133 -0.27 0.45 6.96
N SER A 134 0.56 -0.33 7.64
CA SER A 134 0.68 -0.36 9.10
C SER A 134 1.64 0.72 9.59
N LYS A 135 1.55 1.08 10.87
CA LYS A 135 2.54 1.96 11.52
C LYS A 135 3.91 1.30 11.67
N GLU A 136 3.98 -0.02 11.57
CA GLU A 136 5.17 -0.84 11.78
C GLU A 136 5.92 -1.15 10.47
N GLY A 137 5.53 -0.50 9.36
CA GLY A 137 6.20 -0.68 8.06
C GLY A 137 5.76 -1.94 7.31
N GLU A 138 4.58 -2.48 7.64
CA GLU A 138 3.95 -3.56 6.88
C GLU A 138 2.88 -2.99 5.96
N ILE A 139 2.56 -3.71 4.89
CA ILE A 139 1.40 -3.46 4.05
C ILE A 139 0.53 -4.71 4.05
N PHE A 140 -0.73 -4.53 4.40
CA PHE A 140 -1.75 -5.58 4.39
C PHE A 140 -2.54 -5.47 3.10
N VAL A 141 -2.60 -6.55 2.34
CA VAL A 141 -3.46 -6.70 1.17
C VAL A 141 -4.59 -7.65 1.53
N PHE A 142 -5.83 -7.23 1.28
CA PHE A 142 -7.01 -8.04 1.56
C PHE A 142 -7.91 -8.15 0.34
N GLY A 143 -8.46 -9.34 0.16
CA GLY A 143 -9.54 -9.59 -0.78
C GLY A 143 -9.08 -9.72 -2.24
N GLY A 144 -9.93 -9.26 -3.15
CA GLY A 144 -9.69 -9.28 -4.59
C GLY A 144 -9.98 -10.63 -5.26
N CYS A 145 -9.50 -10.77 -6.49
CA CYS A 145 -9.63 -11.97 -7.32
C CYS A 145 -8.26 -12.44 -7.81
N ALA A 146 -8.01 -13.75 -7.76
CA ALA A 146 -6.73 -14.35 -8.13
C ALA A 146 -6.58 -14.65 -9.62
N ASN A 147 -7.69 -14.71 -10.37
CA ASN A 147 -7.67 -14.96 -11.80
C ASN A 147 -8.49 -13.90 -12.56
N ASN A 148 -8.66 -14.09 -13.88
CA ASN A 148 -9.42 -13.17 -14.71
C ASN A 148 -10.89 -13.07 -14.27
N LEU A 149 -11.21 -12.03 -13.50
CA LEU A 149 -12.55 -11.74 -12.97
C LEU A 149 -13.62 -11.56 -14.06
N LEU A 150 -13.24 -11.17 -15.28
CA LEU A 150 -14.18 -10.98 -16.39
C LEU A 150 -14.77 -12.32 -16.87
N ALA A 151 -14.13 -13.45 -16.56
CA ALA A 151 -14.69 -14.77 -16.73
C ALA A 151 -15.55 -15.14 -15.51
N HIS A 152 -16.62 -14.38 -15.25
CA HIS A 152 -17.41 -14.38 -14.00
C HIS A 152 -17.62 -15.76 -13.35
N HIS A 153 -17.99 -16.78 -14.12
CA HIS A 153 -18.24 -18.14 -13.64
C HIS A 153 -17.00 -18.89 -13.10
N LYS A 154 -15.79 -18.40 -13.36
CA LYS A 154 -14.51 -18.95 -12.91
C LYS A 154 -13.78 -18.01 -11.94
N ALA A 155 -14.39 -16.88 -11.53
CA ALA A 155 -13.72 -15.89 -10.71
C ALA A 155 -13.29 -16.47 -9.35
N ALA A 156 -11.99 -16.46 -9.09
CA ALA A 156 -11.39 -16.94 -7.85
C ALA A 156 -11.28 -15.79 -6.84
N HIS A 157 -12.39 -15.41 -6.23
CA HIS A 157 -12.43 -14.42 -5.15
C HIS A 157 -11.68 -14.92 -3.91
N SER A 158 -11.00 -14.00 -3.22
CA SER A 158 -10.23 -14.33 -2.02
C SER A 158 -10.71 -13.52 -0.82
N ASN A 159 -10.58 -14.11 0.37
CA ASN A 159 -10.69 -13.45 1.67
C ASN A 159 -9.35 -13.51 2.43
N GLU A 160 -8.26 -13.85 1.76
CA GLU A 160 -6.93 -13.92 2.39
C GLU A 160 -6.39 -12.53 2.69
N VAL A 161 -5.61 -12.45 3.76
CA VAL A 161 -4.75 -11.31 4.08
C VAL A 161 -3.32 -11.67 3.70
N LEU A 162 -2.71 -10.89 2.81
CA LEU A 162 -1.29 -10.97 2.50
C LEU A 162 -0.55 -9.85 3.23
N VAL A 163 0.56 -10.18 3.87
CA VAL A 163 1.37 -9.21 4.64
C VAL A 163 2.72 -9.04 3.95
N PHE A 164 3.09 -7.80 3.67
CA PHE A 164 4.37 -7.41 3.06
C PHE A 164 5.15 -6.55 4.04
N SER A 165 6.31 -7.03 4.50
CA SER A 165 7.23 -6.26 5.35
C SER A 165 8.13 -5.39 4.47
N VAL A 166 7.75 -4.13 4.24
CA VAL A 166 8.46 -3.22 3.32
C VAL A 166 9.56 -2.41 4.01
N GLN A 167 9.59 -2.40 5.33
CA GLN A 167 10.67 -1.82 6.13
C GLN A 167 11.21 -2.87 7.12
N PRO A 168 12.50 -2.77 7.51
CA PRO A 168 13.01 -3.59 8.60
C PRO A 168 12.22 -3.32 9.88
N ARG A 169 11.98 -4.38 10.66
CA ARG A 169 11.30 -4.27 11.96
C ARG A 169 12.11 -3.35 12.88
N SER A 170 11.42 -2.50 13.63
CA SER A 170 12.07 -1.68 14.65
C SER A 170 12.70 -2.57 15.72
N LEU A 171 13.75 -2.08 16.40
CA LEU A 171 14.36 -2.79 17.51
C LEU A 171 13.32 -3.18 18.57
N VAL A 172 12.39 -2.26 18.89
CA VAL A 172 11.28 -2.53 19.81
C VAL A 172 10.43 -3.71 19.32
N ARG A 173 10.09 -3.77 18.03
CA ARG A 173 9.30 -4.88 17.47
C ARG A 173 10.04 -6.21 17.55
N LEU A 174 11.34 -6.22 17.22
CA LEU A 174 12.18 -7.41 17.34
C LEU A 174 12.27 -7.86 18.80
N CYS A 175 12.54 -6.95 19.74
CA CYS A 175 12.57 -7.25 21.17
C CYS A 175 11.22 -7.80 21.67
N LEU A 176 10.10 -7.20 21.28
CA LEU A 176 8.77 -7.68 21.65
C LEU A 176 8.51 -9.10 21.12
N GLU A 177 8.90 -9.40 19.89
CA GLU A 177 8.78 -10.75 19.32
C GLU A 177 9.65 -11.76 20.04
N THR A 178 10.89 -11.39 20.41
CA THR A 178 11.76 -12.22 21.24
C THR A 178 11.15 -12.49 22.61
N VAL A 179 10.59 -11.46 23.26
CA VAL A 179 9.89 -11.62 24.55
C VAL A 179 8.70 -12.57 24.41
N ILE A 180 7.94 -12.45 23.32
CA ILE A 180 6.80 -13.34 23.07
C ILE A 180 7.25 -14.78 22.85
N PHE A 181 8.32 -14.96 22.07
CA PHE A 181 8.87 -16.28 21.75
C PHE A 181 9.40 -16.99 23.00
N TYR A 182 10.03 -16.25 23.93
CA TYR A 182 10.57 -16.79 25.18
C TYR A 182 9.67 -16.51 26.41
N LYS A 183 8.35 -16.39 26.21
CA LYS A 183 7.38 -15.97 27.25
C LYS A 183 7.44 -16.81 28.53
N GLU A 184 7.67 -18.11 28.41
CA GLU A 184 7.67 -19.03 29.55
C GLU A 184 8.89 -18.77 30.44
N ILE A 185 10.06 -18.61 29.82
CA ILE A 185 11.33 -18.31 30.49
C ILE A 185 11.28 -16.93 31.15
N LEU A 186 10.69 -15.95 30.45
CA LEU A 186 10.70 -14.55 30.89
C LEU A 186 9.54 -14.20 31.82
N SER A 187 8.61 -15.13 32.08
CA SER A 187 7.37 -14.90 32.85
C SER A 187 7.60 -14.22 34.20
N GLY A 188 8.61 -14.65 34.96
CA GLY A 188 8.95 -14.08 36.27
C GLY A 188 9.57 -12.66 36.23
N SER A 189 9.91 -12.16 35.03
CA SER A 189 10.55 -10.86 34.83
C SER A 189 9.66 -9.87 34.06
N LEU A 190 8.46 -10.28 33.60
CA LEU A 190 7.59 -9.43 32.79
C LEU A 190 7.08 -8.22 33.57
N ASP A 191 6.83 -8.35 34.88
CA ASP A 191 6.36 -7.26 35.74
C ASP A 191 7.38 -6.11 35.87
N CYS A 192 8.64 -6.34 35.51
CA CYS A 192 9.70 -5.32 35.47
C CYS A 192 9.57 -4.39 34.26
N LEU A 193 8.75 -4.72 33.26
CA LEU A 193 8.58 -3.90 32.06
C LEU A 193 7.78 -2.62 32.38
N PRO A 194 8.14 -1.47 31.77
CA PRO A 194 7.28 -0.30 31.76
C PRO A 194 5.86 -0.63 31.32
N LYS A 195 4.85 -0.05 31.98
CA LYS A 195 3.42 -0.39 31.78
C LYS A 195 2.97 -0.42 30.31
N HIS A 196 3.48 0.49 29.48
CA HIS A 196 3.13 0.56 28.06
C HIS A 196 3.68 -0.64 27.25
N LEU A 197 4.88 -1.14 27.59
CA LEU A 197 5.46 -2.33 26.97
C LEU A 197 4.78 -3.60 27.48
N LEU A 198 4.53 -3.69 28.79
CA LEU A 198 3.80 -4.81 29.38
C LEU A 198 2.41 -4.97 28.74
N HIS A 199 1.68 -3.87 28.57
CA HIS A 199 0.40 -3.86 27.87
C HIS A 199 0.53 -4.36 26.43
N SER A 200 1.55 -3.89 25.69
CA SER A 200 1.81 -4.30 24.31
C SER A 200 2.14 -5.79 24.19
N VAL A 201 2.91 -6.33 25.14
CA VAL A 201 3.24 -7.77 25.21
C VAL A 201 1.97 -8.59 25.49
N HIS A 202 1.15 -8.18 26.45
CA HIS A 202 -0.09 -8.88 26.81
C HIS A 202 -1.12 -8.90 25.68
N GLN A 203 -1.31 -7.78 24.97
CA GLN A 203 -2.18 -7.73 23.79
C GLN A 203 -1.74 -8.74 22.72
N ARG A 204 -0.43 -8.87 22.52
CA ARG A 204 0.12 -9.80 21.53
C ARG A 204 0.03 -11.26 21.98
N PHE A 205 0.15 -11.55 23.28
CA PHE A 205 -0.14 -12.89 23.81
C PHE A 205 -1.56 -13.34 23.55
N ALA A 206 -2.54 -12.45 23.76
CA ALA A 206 -3.94 -12.75 23.49
C ALA A 206 -4.19 -13.06 22.01
N SER A 207 -3.52 -12.34 21.10
CA SER A 207 -3.66 -12.54 19.65
C SER A 207 -3.06 -13.84 19.10
N VAL A 208 -2.03 -14.38 19.76
CA VAL A 208 -1.41 -15.66 19.35
C VAL A 208 -2.30 -16.85 19.70
N ASN A 209 -3.10 -16.74 20.77
CA ASN A 209 -4.00 -17.81 21.19
C ASN A 209 -5.27 -17.92 20.33
N THR A 210 -5.57 -16.93 19.47
CA THR A 210 -6.78 -16.91 18.63
C THR A 210 -6.56 -17.35 17.18
N CYS A 211 -5.32 -17.72 16.79
CA CYS A 211 -5.03 -18.32 15.49
C CYS A 211 -5.03 -19.86 15.49
N GLY A 212 -5.51 -20.48 16.57
CA GLY A 212 -5.61 -21.93 16.73
C GLY A 212 -6.98 -22.34 17.25
N SER A 213 -8.01 -22.17 16.43
CA SER A 213 -9.32 -22.81 16.58
C SER A 213 -10.08 -22.71 15.27
#